data_AF-A0A454JHD1-F1
#
_entry.id   AF-A0A454JHD1-F1
#
_cell.length_a   1.000
_cell.length_b   1.000
_cell.length_c   1.000
_cell.angle_alpha   90.00
_cell.angle_beta   90.00
_cell.angle_gamma   90.00
#
_symmetry.space_group_name_H-M   'P 1'
#
loop_
_entity.id
_entity.type
_entity.pdbx_description
1 polymer ?
#
loop_
_entity_poly.entity_id
_entity_poly.type
_entity_poly.pdbx_seq_one_letter_code
_entity_poly.pdbx_strand_id
1 'polypeptide(L)'
;MTEPTPDMNQDIRDFRQPMVTSLGIILGFLLGFLGQWATNDNGESAIQSRADWVVALTLVAAISMMLLVLYRLLNNRYPLQRAGHYYQHTFQLYMLSIVVAFSGVVAALFV
;
A
#
# COMPACT_ATOMS: atom_id res chain seq x y z
N MET A 1 -39.51 0.71 21.32
CA MET A 1 -38.08 0.36 21.51
C MET A 1 -37.36 0.78 20.25
N THR A 2 -36.61 1.88 20.29
CA THR A 2 -35.73 2.26 19.18
C THR A 2 -34.47 1.44 19.33
N GLU A 3 -34.19 0.53 18.40
CA GLU A 3 -32.90 -0.17 18.39
C GLU A 3 -31.77 0.87 18.35
N PRO A 4 -30.69 0.69 19.13
CA PRO A 4 -29.54 1.56 19.02
C PRO A 4 -29.01 1.39 17.59
N THR A 5 -29.01 2.45 16.80
CA THR A 5 -28.28 2.46 15.53
C THR A 5 -26.84 2.08 15.83
N PRO A 6 -26.28 1.06 15.17
CA PRO A 6 -24.90 0.64 15.40
C PRO A 6 -23.98 1.84 15.34
N ASP A 7 -23.12 2.02 16.34
CA ASP A 7 -22.16 3.13 16.35
C ASP A 7 -21.16 2.88 15.22
N MET A 8 -21.43 3.51 14.08
CA MET A 8 -20.68 3.38 12.83
C MET A 8 -19.17 3.69 13.00
N ASN A 9 -18.76 4.31 14.11
CA ASN A 9 -17.35 4.48 14.47
C ASN A 9 -16.67 3.20 14.95
N GLN A 10 -17.39 2.31 15.66
CA GLN A 10 -16.81 1.04 16.14
C GLN A 10 -16.44 0.15 14.94
N ASP A 11 -17.32 0.07 13.95
CA ASP A 11 -17.09 -0.67 12.70
C ASP A 11 -15.81 -0.21 11.99
N ILE A 12 -15.60 1.11 11.84
CA ILE A 12 -14.41 1.65 11.15
C ILE A 12 -13.11 1.23 11.83
N ARG A 13 -13.07 1.14 13.17
CA ARG A 13 -11.88 0.73 13.90
C ARG A 13 -11.52 -0.73 13.59
N ASP A 14 -12.53 -1.59 13.56
CA ASP A 14 -12.36 -3.02 13.37
C ASP A 14 -11.90 -3.34 11.92
N PHE A 15 -12.27 -2.51 10.95
CA PHE A 15 -11.76 -2.64 9.57
C PHE A 15 -10.34 -2.10 9.36
N ARG A 16 -9.82 -1.23 10.25
CA ARG A 16 -8.46 -0.67 10.10
C ARG A 16 -7.37 -1.69 10.40
N GLN A 17 -7.58 -2.50 11.44
CA GLN A 17 -6.55 -3.40 11.92
C GLN A 17 -6.16 -4.45 10.86
N PRO A 18 -7.09 -5.12 10.14
CA PRO A 18 -6.74 -5.99 9.02
C PRO A 18 -5.98 -5.28 7.89
N MET A 19 -6.31 -4.02 7.60
CA MET A 19 -5.59 -3.24 6.57
C MET A 19 -4.16 -2.93 6.99
N VAL A 20 -3.94 -2.49 8.24
CA VAL A 20 -2.59 -2.21 8.76
C VAL A 20 -1.75 -3.48 8.76
N THR A 21 -2.30 -4.61 9.21
CA THR A 21 -1.61 -5.90 9.23
C THR A 21 -1.21 -6.35 7.83
N SER A 22 -2.15 -6.39 6.88
CA SER A 22 -1.86 -6.80 5.50
C SER A 22 -0.85 -5.86 4.82
N LEU A 23 -0.95 -4.55 5.05
CA LEU A 23 -0.01 -3.57 4.50
C LEU A 23 1.40 -3.76 5.06
N GLY A 24 1.54 -4.08 6.35
CA GLY A 24 2.82 -4.45 6.95
C GLY A 24 3.45 -5.68 6.31
N ILE A 25 2.66 -6.74 6.06
CA ILE A 25 3.11 -7.96 5.40
C ILE A 25 3.57 -7.68 3.97
N ILE A 26 2.74 -6.98 3.18
CA ILE A 26 3.04 -6.66 1.78
C ILE A 26 4.29 -5.79 1.68
N LEU A 27 4.39 -4.73 2.50
CA LEU A 27 5.60 -3.89 2.55
C LEU A 27 6.84 -4.70 2.91
N GLY A 28 6.74 -5.60 3.90
CA GLY A 28 7.84 -6.50 4.27
C GLY A 28 8.33 -7.33 3.09
N PHE A 29 7.42 -7.93 2.33
CA PHE A 29 7.77 -8.69 1.12
C PHE A 29 8.37 -7.81 0.02
N LEU A 30 7.79 -6.63 -0.24
CA LEU A 30 8.29 -5.71 -1.27
C LEU A 30 9.70 -5.19 -0.94
N LEU A 31 9.95 -4.84 0.32
CA LEU A 31 11.26 -4.40 0.78
C LEU A 31 12.28 -5.55 0.76
N GLY A 32 11.87 -6.75 1.15
CA GLY A 32 12.72 -7.95 1.03
C GLY A 32 13.11 -8.24 -0.42
N PHE A 33 12.14 -8.18 -1.34
CA PHE A 33 12.38 -8.32 -2.77
C PHE A 33 13.34 -7.24 -3.29
N LEU A 34 13.10 -5.96 -2.98
CA LEU A 34 13.97 -4.87 -3.40
C LEU A 34 15.38 -4.99 -2.84
N GLY A 35 15.52 -5.39 -1.57
CA GLY A 35 16.82 -5.60 -0.95
C GLY A 35 17.60 -6.69 -1.68
N GLN A 36 16.98 -7.85 -1.89
CA GLN A 36 17.62 -8.96 -2.60
C GLN A 36 17.94 -8.61 -4.06
N TRP A 37 17.05 -7.88 -4.74
CA TRP A 37 17.27 -7.41 -6.10
C TRP A 37 18.44 -6.41 -6.18
N ALA A 38 18.54 -5.48 -5.22
CA ALA A 38 19.61 -4.48 -5.16
C ALA A 38 20.98 -5.08 -4.81
N THR A 39 21.02 -6.20 -4.08
CA THR A 39 22.27 -6.86 -3.68
C THR A 39 22.68 -8.03 -4.57
N ASN A 40 21.96 -8.29 -5.66
CA ASN A 40 22.31 -9.40 -6.56
C ASN A 40 23.69 -9.13 -7.20
N ASP A 41 24.63 -10.04 -6.92
CA ASP A 41 26.09 -9.86 -7.04
C ASP A 41 26.62 -10.15 -8.46
N ASN A 42 25.96 -9.60 -9.49
CA ASN A 42 26.39 -9.79 -10.88
C ASN A 42 27.52 -8.83 -11.31
N GLY A 43 28.07 -8.02 -10.40
CA GLY A 43 29.14 -7.06 -10.71
C GLY A 43 28.73 -5.88 -11.61
N GLU A 44 27.45 -5.82 -12.00
CA GLU A 44 26.86 -4.79 -12.83
C GLU A 44 25.76 -4.03 -12.06
N SER A 45 25.40 -2.82 -12.52
CA SER A 45 24.29 -2.07 -11.92
C SER A 45 23.01 -2.92 -11.92
N ALA A 46 22.23 -2.89 -10.82
CA ALA A 46 20.97 -3.63 -10.71
C ALA A 46 19.93 -3.24 -11.78
N ILE A 47 20.13 -2.08 -12.40
CA ILE A 47 19.30 -1.58 -13.50
C ILE A 47 20.10 -1.74 -14.80
N GLN A 48 19.80 -2.79 -15.55
CA GLN A 48 20.49 -3.10 -16.82
C GLN A 48 19.59 -2.86 -18.03
N SER A 49 18.29 -3.08 -17.87
CA SER A 49 17.29 -3.02 -18.92
C SER A 49 16.27 -1.90 -18.70
N ARG A 50 15.46 -1.62 -19.74
CA ARG A 50 14.31 -0.73 -19.61
C ARG A 50 13.23 -1.33 -18.70
N ALA A 51 13.10 -2.65 -18.69
CA ALA A 51 12.19 -3.36 -17.79
C ALA A 51 12.56 -3.12 -16.33
N ASP A 52 13.85 -3.17 -15.99
CA ASP A 52 14.35 -2.93 -14.63
C ASP A 52 14.00 -1.52 -14.13
N TRP A 53 14.11 -0.52 -15.00
CA TRP A 53 13.68 0.85 -14.69
C TRP A 53 12.18 0.95 -14.43
N VAL A 54 11.36 0.26 -15.23
CA VAL A 54 9.90 0.21 -15.04
C VAL A 54 9.56 -0.45 -13.70
N VAL A 55 10.18 -1.58 -13.38
CA VAL A 55 10.00 -2.28 -12.09
C VAL A 55 10.43 -1.39 -10.92
N ALA A 56 11.61 -0.78 -10.98
CA ALA A 56 12.11 0.10 -9.92
C ALA A 56 11.15 1.27 -9.66
N LEU A 57 10.76 1.99 -10.72
CA LEU A 57 9.91 3.17 -10.58
C LEU A 57 8.53 2.82 -10.05
N THR A 58 7.94 1.74 -10.56
CA THR A 58 6.61 1.28 -10.13
C THR A 58 6.63 0.76 -8.69
N LEU A 59 7.68 0.04 -8.27
CA LEU A 59 7.83 -0.41 -6.89
C LEU A 59 8.04 0.75 -5.92
N VAL A 60 8.89 1.72 -6.26
CA VAL A 60 9.09 2.92 -5.44
C VAL A 60 7.78 3.71 -5.31
N ALA A 61 7.03 3.88 -6.41
CA ALA A 61 5.73 4.54 -6.39
C ALA A 61 4.72 3.78 -5.51
N ALA A 62 4.64 2.45 -5.65
CA ALA A 62 3.74 1.61 -4.86
C ALA A 62 4.06 1.67 -3.36
N ILE A 63 5.34 1.53 -2.98
CA ILE A 63 5.79 1.61 -1.59
C ILE A 63 5.48 2.99 -1.01
N SER A 64 5.78 4.07 -1.73
CA SER A 64 5.47 5.44 -1.29
C SER A 64 3.97 5.60 -1.02
N MET A 65 3.14 5.04 -1.90
CA MET A 65 1.70 5.08 -1.78
C MET A 65 1.17 4.24 -0.60
N MET A 66 1.75 3.06 -0.35
CA MET A 66 1.45 2.24 0.82
C MET A 66 1.86 2.94 2.13
N LEU A 67 3.01 3.62 2.16
CA LEU A 67 3.43 4.43 3.31
C LEU A 67 2.47 5.60 3.57
N LEU A 68 1.96 6.26 2.51
CA LEU A 68 0.92 7.28 2.65
C LEU A 68 -0.38 6.71 3.22
N VAL A 69 -0.79 5.52 2.80
CA VAL A 69 -1.95 4.81 3.37
C VAL A 69 -1.73 4.47 4.84
N LEU A 70 -0.54 3.95 5.19
CA LEU A 70 -0.18 3.66 6.57
C LEU A 70 -0.26 4.92 7.45
N TYR A 71 0.33 6.02 6.97
CA TYR A 71 0.24 7.32 7.64
C TYR A 71 -1.21 7.74 7.84
N ARG A 72 -2.07 7.62 6.82
CA ARG A 72 -3.49 7.97 6.92
C ARG A 72 -4.26 7.10 7.91
N LEU A 73 -3.92 5.80 7.99
CA LEU A 73 -4.54 4.85 8.92
C LEU A 73 -4.12 5.09 10.37
N LEU A 74 -2.84 5.42 10.60
CA LEU A 74 -2.28 5.73 11.92
C LEU A 74 -2.66 7.12 12.42
N ASN A 75 -2.88 8.07 11.50
CA ASN A 75 -3.29 9.43 11.86
C ASN A 75 -4.74 9.45 12.38
N ASN A 76 -4.92 9.41 13.70
CA ASN A 76 -6.23 9.39 14.36
C ASN A 76 -6.90 10.79 14.50
N ARG A 77 -6.31 11.84 13.91
CA ARG A 77 -6.83 13.22 14.00
C ARG A 77 -7.77 13.55 12.83
N TYR A 78 -9.01 13.06 12.87
CA TYR A 78 -10.05 13.42 11.90
C TYR A 78 -11.38 13.78 12.58
N PRO A 79 -12.14 14.76 12.05
CA PRO A 79 -13.47 15.10 12.55
C PRO A 79 -14.43 13.94 12.32
N LEU A 80 -15.11 13.49 13.38
CA LEU A 80 -16.02 12.33 13.35
C LEU A 80 -17.12 12.47 12.27
N GLN A 81 -17.55 13.69 11.94
CA GLN A 81 -18.58 13.92 10.93
C GLN A 81 -18.15 13.52 9.50
N ARG A 82 -16.85 13.35 9.23
CA ARG A 82 -16.32 12.95 7.92
C ARG A 82 -15.50 11.65 7.95
N ALA A 83 -15.56 10.91 9.06
CA ALA A 83 -14.76 9.70 9.27
C ALA A 83 -14.97 8.65 8.15
N GLY A 84 -16.22 8.45 7.70
CA GLY A 84 -16.55 7.51 6.63
C GLY A 84 -15.93 7.88 5.27
N HIS A 85 -16.03 9.14 4.84
CA HIS A 85 -15.41 9.61 3.59
C HIS A 85 -13.88 9.54 3.63
N TYR A 86 -13.28 9.92 4.77
CA TYR A 86 -11.84 9.82 4.94
C TYR A 86 -11.35 8.37 4.87
N TYR A 87 -12.10 7.43 5.46
CA TYR A 87 -11.82 6.00 5.41
C TYR A 87 -11.94 5.46 3.97
N GLN A 88 -13.03 5.73 3.26
CA GLN A 88 -13.24 5.27 1.89
C GLN A 88 -12.13 5.74 0.94
N HIS A 89 -11.72 7.01 1.02
CA HIS A 89 -10.57 7.49 0.25
C HIS A 89 -9.27 6.78 0.63
N THR A 90 -9.06 6.48 1.91
CA THR A 90 -7.88 5.73 2.36
C THR A 90 -7.90 4.31 1.83
N PHE A 91 -9.07 3.66 1.81
CA PHE A 91 -9.26 2.33 1.24
C PHE A 91 -9.05 2.29 -0.28
N GLN A 92 -9.51 3.30 -1.02
CA GLN A 92 -9.24 3.43 -2.45
C GLN A 92 -7.75 3.59 -2.75
N LEU A 93 -7.06 4.45 -1.98
CA LEU A 93 -5.60 4.60 -2.09
C LEU A 93 -4.86 3.29 -1.76
N TYR A 94 -5.35 2.57 -0.74
CA TYR A 94 -4.84 1.25 -0.39
C TYR A 94 -4.95 0.27 -1.57
N MET A 95 -6.14 0.10 -2.13
CA MET A 95 -6.35 -0.80 -3.28
C MET A 95 -5.53 -0.38 -4.50
N LEU A 96 -5.49 0.92 -4.80
CA LEU A 96 -4.69 1.44 -5.90
C LEU A 96 -3.20 1.18 -5.70
N SER A 97 -2.67 1.31 -4.48
CA SER A 97 -1.26 0.99 -4.20
C SER A 97 -0.90 -0.48 -4.46
N ILE A 98 -1.82 -1.40 -4.14
CA ILE A 98 -1.65 -2.83 -4.41
C ILE A 98 -1.66 -3.07 -5.93
N VAL A 99 -2.65 -2.51 -6.63
CA VAL A 99 -2.75 -2.65 -8.10
C VAL A 99 -1.51 -2.10 -8.78
N VAL A 100 -0.98 -0.94 -8.34
CA VAL A 100 0.26 -0.36 -8.89
C VAL A 100 1.44 -1.31 -8.68
N ALA A 101 1.59 -1.88 -7.47
CA ALA A 101 2.67 -2.83 -7.18
C ALA A 101 2.66 -4.04 -8.13
N PHE A 102 1.49 -4.67 -8.30
CA PHE A 102 1.36 -5.83 -9.21
C PHE A 102 1.52 -5.44 -10.68
N SER A 103 0.97 -4.30 -11.10
CA SER A 103 1.06 -3.84 -12.49
C SER A 103 2.49 -3.57 -12.93
N GLY A 104 3.35 -3.10 -12.01
CA GLY A 104 4.77 -2.88 -12.28
C GLY A 104 5.51 -4.15 -12.67
N VAL A 105 5.27 -5.22 -11.91
CA VAL A 105 5.85 -6.55 -12.19
C VAL A 105 5.31 -7.12 -13.49
N VAL A 106 4.01 -6.99 -13.76
CA VAL A 106 3.39 -7.48 -15.00
C VAL A 106 3.89 -6.70 -16.22
N ALA A 107 4.00 -5.37 -16.13
CA ALA A 107 4.47 -4.53 -17.24
C ALA A 107 5.89 -4.89 -17.67
N ALA A 108 6.74 -5.29 -16.72
CA ALA A 108 8.10 -5.73 -17.00
C ALA A 108 8.19 -7.02 -17.82
N LEU A 109 7.11 -7.82 -17.89
CA LEU A 109 7.07 -9.02 -18.75
C LEU A 109 6.94 -8.68 -20.25
N PHE A 110 6.56 -7.45 -20.59
CA PHE A 110 6.24 -7.04 -21.95
C PHE A 110 7.18 -5.95 -22.51
N VAL A 111 8.15 -5.48 -21.71
CA VAL A 111 9.09 -4.39 -22.04
C VAL A 111 10.51 -4.92 -22.11
#